data_AF-A0A1G2QHL0-F1
#
_entry.id   AF-A0A1G2QHL0-F1
#
_cell.length_a   1.000
_cell.length_b   1.000
_cell.length_c   1.000
_cell.angle_alpha   90.00
_cell.angle_beta   90.00
_cell.angle_gamma   90.00
#
_symmetry.space_group_name_H-M   'P 1'
#
loop_
_entity.id
_entity.type
_entity.pdbx_description
1 polymer ?
#
loop_
_entity_poly.entity_id
_entity_poly.type
_entity_poly.pdbx_seq_one_letter_code
_entity_poly.pdbx_strand_id
1 'polypeptide(L)'
;MASKQNSGGFIKIILIIIVLVIVLGIFKIDLRAITDSEVTQRNMDVIKEAGDKVWVFGLHVWENYIKEPALWVWNQVVLEQIWPIISDWWTSH
;
A
#
# COMPACT_ATOMS: atom_id res chain seq x y z
N MET A 1 9.54 24.07 1.11
CA MET A 1 8.11 23.67 1.10
C MET A 1 8.08 22.15 0.98
N ALA A 2 7.79 21.44 2.08
CA ALA A 2 7.81 19.97 2.09
C ALA A 2 6.48 19.43 1.55
N SER A 3 6.52 18.65 0.47
CA SER A 3 5.35 18.00 -0.11
C SER A 3 4.84 16.92 0.85
N LYS A 4 3.68 17.20 1.45
CA LYS A 4 2.90 16.32 2.32
C LYS A 4 2.77 14.93 1.68
N GLN A 5 3.34 13.91 2.30
CA GLN A 5 3.32 12.53 1.81
C GLN A 5 1.85 12.07 1.70
N ASN A 6 1.49 11.64 0.49
CA ASN A 6 0.11 11.49 0.04
C ASN A 6 -0.51 10.15 0.51
N SER A 7 -0.38 9.82 1.79
CA SER A 7 -0.91 8.58 2.41
C SER A 7 -2.44 8.47 2.31
N GLY A 8 -3.12 9.59 2.01
CA GLY A 8 -4.54 9.62 1.72
C GLY A 8 -4.94 8.99 0.39
N GLY A 9 -4.01 8.81 -0.57
CA GLY A 9 -4.31 8.19 -1.87
C GLY A 9 -4.57 6.69 -1.74
N PHE A 10 -3.71 5.98 -1.01
CA PHE A 10 -3.79 4.52 -0.87
C PHE A 10 -5.03 4.07 -0.10
N ILE A 11 -5.34 4.74 1.01
CA ILE A 11 -6.55 4.48 1.81
C ILE A 11 -7.82 4.81 1.03
N LYS A 12 -7.82 5.87 0.21
CA LYS A 12 -8.96 6.19 -0.68
C LYS A 12 -9.18 5.09 -1.72
N ILE A 13 -8.12 4.51 -2.29
CA ILE A 13 -8.22 3.42 -3.27
C ILE A 13 -8.82 2.17 -2.62
N ILE A 14 -8.36 1.80 -1.41
CA ILE A 14 -8.92 0.65 -0.67
C ILE A 14 -10.41 0.85 -0.38
N LEU A 15 -10.81 2.05 0.10
CA LEU A 15 -12.21 2.37 0.35
C LEU A 15 -13.05 2.31 -0.93
N ILE A 16 -12.52 2.79 -2.06
CA ILE A 16 -13.19 2.69 -3.36
C ILE A 16 -13.37 1.22 -3.75
N ILE A 17 -12.34 0.37 -3.61
CA ILE A 17 -12.43 -1.07 -3.92
C ILE A 17 -13.49 -1.75 -3.05
N ILE A 18 -13.55 -1.45 -1.76
CA ILE A 18 -14.56 -2.01 -0.84
C ILE A 18 -15.97 -1.60 -1.28
N VAL A 19 -16.20 -0.31 -1.57
CA VAL A 19 -17.50 0.18 -2.07
C VAL A 19 -17.88 -0.50 -3.38
N LEU A 20 -16.91 -0.67 -4.29
CA LEU A 20 -17.13 -1.36 -5.57
C LEU A 20 -17.55 -2.81 -5.37
N VAL A 21 -16.89 -3.55 -4.47
CA VAL A 21 -17.24 -4.94 -4.13
C VAL A 21 -18.64 -5.02 -3.51
N ILE A 22 -19.01 -4.09 -2.63
CA ILE A 22 -20.36 -4.03 -2.03
C ILE A 22 -21.41 -3.77 -3.11
N VAL A 23 -21.16 -2.81 -4.01
CA VAL A 23 -22.06 -2.47 -5.12
C VAL A 23 -22.26 -3.67 -6.05
N LEU A 24 -21.18 -4.36 -6.42
CA LEU A 24 -21.25 -5.59 -7.24
C LEU A 24 -22.06 -6.70 -6.55
N GLY A 25 -21.94 -6.82 -5.22
CA GLY A 25 -22.74 -7.73 -4.41
C GLY A 25 -24.25 -7.40 -4.44
N ILE A 26 -24.62 -6.12 -4.40
CA ILE A 26 -26.02 -5.67 -4.52
C ILE A 26 -26.58 -6.00 -5.91
N PHE A 27 -25.77 -5.86 -6.96
CA PHE A 27 -26.16 -6.21 -8.33
C PHE A 27 -26.19 -7.73 -8.61
N LYS A 28 -25.97 -8.57 -7.59
CA LYS A 28 -25.86 -10.03 -7.72
C LYS A 28 -24.86 -10.46 -8.79
N ILE A 29 -23.83 -9.63 -9.02
CA ILE A 29 -22.76 -9.96 -9.93
C ILE A 29 -21.85 -10.95 -9.20
N ASP A 30 -21.84 -12.18 -9.67
CA ASP A 30 -20.95 -13.20 -9.13
C ASP A 30 -19.52 -12.92 -9.61
N LEU A 31 -18.73 -12.30 -8.71
CA LEU A 31 -17.31 -12.03 -8.92
C LEU A 31 -16.55 -13.31 -9.30
N ARG A 32 -16.94 -14.46 -8.76
CA ARG A 32 -16.30 -15.75 -9.07
C ARG A 32 -16.56 -16.15 -10.51
N ALA A 33 -17.80 -16.00 -10.99
CA ALA A 33 -18.14 -16.26 -12.39
C ALA A 33 -17.40 -15.33 -13.38
N ILE A 34 -17.12 -14.08 -12.98
CA ILE A 34 -16.31 -13.15 -13.78
C ILE A 34 -14.84 -13.56 -13.78
N THR A 35 -14.27 -13.84 -12.61
CA THR A 35 -12.87 -14.26 -12.50
C THR A 35 -12.60 -15.63 -13.13
N ASP A 36 -13.63 -16.47 -13.27
CA ASP A 36 -13.53 -17.79 -13.89
C ASP A 36 -13.61 -17.74 -15.43
N SER A 37 -13.96 -16.59 -16.01
CA SER A 37 -13.94 -16.43 -17.46
C SER A 37 -12.51 -16.42 -17.99
N GLU A 38 -12.25 -17.20 -19.05
CA GLU A 38 -10.91 -17.32 -19.65
C GLU A 38 -10.28 -15.97 -20.04
N VAL A 39 -11.12 -15.02 -20.46
CA VAL A 39 -10.69 -13.66 -20.84
C VAL A 39 -10.23 -12.87 -19.62
N THR A 40 -10.96 -12.98 -18.50
CA THR A 40 -10.58 -12.30 -17.26
C THR A 40 -9.35 -12.95 -16.66
N GLN A 41 -9.23 -14.28 -16.67
CA GLN A 41 -8.03 -14.99 -16.21
C GLN A 41 -6.79 -14.53 -17.01
N ARG A 42 -6.85 -14.53 -18.34
CA ARG A 42 -5.75 -14.05 -19.20
C ARG A 42 -5.35 -12.60 -18.90
N ASN A 43 -6.31 -11.70 -18.72
CA ASN A 43 -6.03 -10.30 -18.40
C ASN A 43 -5.41 -10.15 -16.99
N MET A 44 -5.89 -10.93 -16.03
CA MET A 44 -5.41 -10.90 -14.65
C MET A 44 -4.01 -11.50 -14.54
N ASP A 45 -3.70 -12.52 -15.34
CA ASP A 45 -2.37 -13.12 -15.39
C ASP A 45 -1.35 -12.14 -15.97
N VAL A 46 -1.71 -11.36 -17.00
CA VAL A 46 -0.85 -10.28 -17.52
C VAL A 46 -0.58 -9.22 -16.46
N ILE A 47 -1.61 -8.81 -15.71
CA ILE A 47 -1.47 -7.81 -14.65
C ILE A 47 -0.66 -8.35 -13.47
N LYS A 48 -0.86 -9.60 -13.08
CA LYS A 48 -0.09 -10.28 -12.03
C LYS A 48 1.37 -10.42 -12.44
N GLU A 49 1.64 -10.86 -13.67
CA GLU A 49 3.02 -11.02 -14.15
C GLU A 49 3.76 -9.67 -14.21
N ALA A 50 3.09 -8.61 -14.66
CA ALA A 50 3.66 -7.27 -14.62
C ALA A 50 3.86 -6.77 -13.17
N GLY A 51 2.89 -7.03 -12.29
CA GLY A 51 2.93 -6.68 -10.88
C GLY A 51 4.06 -7.38 -10.13
N ASP A 52 4.24 -8.67 -10.35
CA ASP A 52 5.29 -9.48 -9.72
C ASP A 52 6.68 -9.01 -10.16
N LYS A 53 6.86 -8.69 -11.45
CA LYS A 53 8.13 -8.15 -11.95
C LYS A 53 8.47 -6.80 -11.32
N VAL A 54 7.49 -5.90 -11.24
CA VAL A 54 7.67 -4.57 -10.63
C VAL A 54 7.91 -4.70 -9.12
N TRP A 55 7.22 -5.63 -8.46
CA TRP A 55 7.38 -5.89 -7.03
C TRP A 55 8.77 -6.43 -6.69
N VAL A 56 9.24 -7.45 -7.42
CA VAL A 56 10.58 -8.01 -7.23
C VAL A 56 11.66 -6.97 -7.48
N PHE A 57 11.51 -6.14 -8.52
CA PHE A 57 12.43 -5.03 -8.76
C PHE A 57 12.37 -3.98 -7.64
N GLY A 58 11.17 -3.61 -7.19
CA GLY A 58 10.97 -2.67 -6.09
C GLY A 58 11.60 -3.16 -4.79
N LEU A 59 11.44 -4.46 -4.47
CA LEU A 59 12.10 -5.09 -3.34
C LEU A 59 13.61 -5.07 -3.48
N HIS A 60 14.14 -5.36 -4.68
CA HIS A 60 15.58 -5.29 -4.93
C HIS A 60 16.12 -3.88 -4.72
N VAL A 61 15.42 -2.85 -5.20
CA VAL A 61 15.80 -1.45 -5.00
C VAL A 61 15.71 -1.07 -3.52
N TRP A 62 14.64 -1.48 -2.84
CA TRP A 62 14.46 -1.26 -1.41
C TRP A 62 15.62 -1.87 -0.62
N GLU A 63 15.87 -3.17 -0.77
CA GLU A 63 16.86 -3.90 0.01
C GLU A 63 18.29 -3.39 -0.23
N ASN A 64 18.64 -3.03 -1.47
CA ASN A 64 20.03 -2.68 -1.79
C ASN A 64 20.36 -1.19 -1.69
N TYR A 65 19.36 -0.28 -1.74
CA TYR A 65 19.63 1.15 -1.82
C TYR A 65 18.87 2.00 -0.81
N ILE A 66 17.62 1.63 -0.49
CA ILE A 66 16.74 2.51 0.30
C ILE A 66 16.68 2.09 1.75
N LYS A 67 16.78 0.78 2.04
CA LYS A 67 16.59 0.21 3.37
C LYS A 67 17.52 0.79 4.42
N GLU A 68 18.83 0.82 4.18
CA GLU A 68 19.80 1.34 5.14
C GLU A 68 19.60 2.83 5.44
N PRO A 69 19.51 3.73 4.44
CA PRO A 69 19.19 5.15 4.69
C PRO A 69 17.84 5.34 5.39
N ALA A 70 16.81 4.59 5.01
CA ALA A 70 15.49 4.68 5.62
C ALA A 70 15.50 4.25 7.09
N LEU A 71 16.21 3.17 7.41
CA LEU A 71 16.41 2.73 8.80
C LEU A 71 17.19 3.75 9.61
N TRP A 72 18.22 4.37 9.03
CA TRP A 72 18.95 5.44 9.69
C TRP A 72 18.04 6.63 10.03
N VAL A 73 17.24 7.11 9.07
CA VAL A 73 16.28 8.20 9.31
C VAL A 73 15.25 7.80 10.37
N TRP A 74 14.72 6.57 10.29
CA TRP A 74 13.76 6.07 11.27
C TRP A 74 14.34 6.08 12.69
N ASN A 75 15.56 5.57 12.87
CA ASN A 75 16.18 5.52 14.19
C ASN A 75 16.57 6.90 14.69
N GLN A 76 17.28 7.69 13.89
CA GLN A 76 17.87 8.96 14.33
C GLN A 76 16.88 10.12 14.39
N VAL A 77 15.86 10.11 13.52
CA VAL A 77 14.90 11.22 13.45
C VAL A 77 13.60 10.81 14.13
N VAL A 78 13.04 9.66 13.75
CA VAL A 78 11.72 9.28 14.26
C VAL A 78 11.82 8.80 15.71
N LEU A 79 12.70 7.85 16.02
CA LEU A 79 12.80 7.30 17.38
C LEU A 79 13.53 8.22 18.35
N GLU A 80 14.60 8.90 17.93
CA GLU A 80 15.40 9.72 18.85
C GLU A 80 14.87 11.16 19.02
N GLN A 81 14.25 11.75 17.99
CA GLN A 81 13.81 13.15 18.07
C GLN A 81 12.30 13.26 18.24
N ILE A 82 11.53 12.55 17.41
CA ILE A 82 10.07 12.72 17.34
C ILE A 82 9.38 11.92 18.44
N TRP A 83 9.78 10.67 18.66
CA TRP A 83 9.12 9.76 19.60
C TRP A 83 9.11 10.27 21.05
N PRO A 84 10.21 10.82 21.61
CA PRO A 84 10.20 11.35 22.98
C PRO A 84 9.21 12.51 23.15
N ILE A 85 9.09 13.39 22.14
CA ILE A 85 8.15 14.51 22.15
C ILE A 85 6.69 13.99 22.20
N ILE A 86 6.40 12.96 21.41
CA ILE A 86 5.06 12.37 21.36
C ILE A 86 4.76 11.58 22.64
N SER A 87 5.72 10.79 23.15
CA SER A 87 5.53 9.96 24.35
C SER A 87 5.40 10.78 25.63
N ASP A 88 6.16 11.88 25.76
CA ASP A 88 6.06 12.78 26.91
C ASP A 88 4.73 13.54 26.91
N TRP A 89 4.25 13.93 25.74
CA TRP A 89 2.92 14.53 25.60
C TRP A 89 1.80 13.56 26.03
N TRP A 90 1.90 12.29 25.63
CA TRP A 90 0.92 11.26 25.98
C TRP A 90 0.92 10.87 27.46
N THR A 91 2.07 10.94 28.13
CA THR A 91 2.18 10.57 29.57
C THR A 91 1.86 11.72 30.53
N SER A 92 1.74 12.94 30.02
CA SER A 92 1.40 14.16 30.79
C SER A 92 -0.09 14.53 30.75
N HIS A 93 -0.92 13.75 30.04
CA HIS A 93 -2.39 13.89 29.93
C HIS A 93 -3.07 12.54 30.20
#